data_AF-A0A511QMJ7-F1
#
_entry.id   AF-A0A511QMJ7-F1
#
_cell.length_a   1.000
_cell.length_b   1.000
_cell.length_c   1.000
_cell.angle_alpha   90.00
_cell.angle_beta   90.00
_cell.angle_gamma   90.00
#
_symmetry.space_group_name_H-M   'P 1'
#
loop_
_entity.id
_entity.type
_entity.pdbx_description
1 polymer ?
#
loop_
_entity_poly.entity_id
_entity_poly.type
_entity_poly.pdbx_seq_one_letter_code
_entity_poly.pdbx_strand_id
1 'polypeptide(L)' 'MILQQLKSYLEQHGTTERAVLANHFGLSEDGVDAMLQVWVNKGKVTRMFDTIKGQEKGVRYTINQGISLNVQM' A
#
# COMPACT_ATOMS: atom_id res chain seq x y z
N MET A 1 -7.38 -13.22 7.31
CA MET A 1 -8.05 -12.88 6.02
C MET A 1 -7.05 -12.23 5.06
N ILE A 2 -7.26 -12.34 3.74
CA ILE A 2 -6.33 -11.83 2.71
C ILE A 2 -5.97 -10.34 2.88
N LEU A 3 -6.90 -9.54 3.40
CA LEU A 3 -6.72 -8.12 3.67
C LEU A 3 -5.68 -7.81 4.77
N GLN A 4 -5.57 -8.67 5.79
CA GLN A 4 -4.49 -8.59 6.78
C GLN A 4 -3.15 -9.03 6.17
N GLN A 5 -3.15 -10.04 5.29
CA GLN A 5 -1.92 -10.48 4.63
C GLN A 5 -1.34 -9.41 3.71
N LEU A 6 -2.19 -8.70 2.94
CA LEU A 6 -1.79 -7.56 2.13
C LEU A 6 -1.13 -6.47 2.98
N LYS A 7 -1.71 -6.15 4.15
CA LYS A 7 -1.13 -5.19 5.10
C LYS A 7 0.19 -5.69 5.66
N SER A 8 0.26 -6.94 6.13
CA SER A 8 1.47 -7.52 6.69
C SER A 8 2.61 -7.59 5.68
N TYR A 9 2.29 -7.86 4.41
CA TYR A 9 3.26 -7.82 3.32
C TYR A 9 3.82 -6.40 3.13
N LEU A 10 2.95 -5.38 3.12
CA LEU A 10 3.38 -3.97 3.11
C LEU A 10 4.16 -3.57 4.36
N GLU A 11 3.87 -4.16 5.53
CA GLU A 11 4.65 -3.93 6.75
C GLU A 11 6.06 -4.54 6.69
N GLN A 12 6.22 -5.68 6.02
CA GLN A 12 7.51 -6.35 5.84
C GLN A 12 8.36 -5.74 4.71
N HIS A 13 7.73 -5.35 3.60
CA HIS A 13 8.40 -4.80 2.42
C HIS A 13 8.42 -3.27 2.38
N GLY A 14 7.61 -2.60 3.21
CA GLY A 14 7.49 -1.15 3.29
C GLY A 14 6.64 -0.54 2.17
N THR A 15 7.25 -0.36 0.99
CA THR A 15 6.59 0.24 -0.18
C THR A 15 6.53 -0.76 -1.32
N THR A 16 5.35 -0.96 -1.89
CA THR A 16 5.13 -1.96 -2.96
C THR A 16 4.13 -1.46 -3.99
N GLU A 17 4.37 -1.80 -5.26
CA GLU A 17 3.47 -1.49 -6.37
C GLU A 17 2.20 -2.35 -6.34
N ARG A 18 1.07 -1.76 -6.75
CA ARG A 18 -0.22 -2.46 -6.87
C ARG A 18 -0.11 -3.73 -7.71
N ALA A 19 0.58 -3.63 -8.85
CA ALA A 19 0.78 -4.73 -9.79
C ALA A 19 1.58 -5.90 -9.16
N VAL A 20 2.56 -5.58 -8.30
CA VAL A 20 3.35 -6.60 -7.58
C VAL A 20 2.49 -7.34 -6.58
N LEU A 21 1.66 -6.62 -5.82
CA LEU A 21 0.71 -7.24 -4.88
C LEU A 21 -0.33 -8.08 -5.63
N ALA A 22 -0.85 -7.58 -6.75
CA ALA A 22 -1.80 -8.30 -7.60
C ALA A 22 -1.21 -9.64 -8.07
N ASN A 23 0.01 -9.60 -8.61
CA ASN A 23 0.71 -10.79 -9.07
C ASN A 23 1.03 -11.78 -7.92
N HIS A 24 1.56 -11.26 -6.81
CA HIS A 24 1.96 -12.08 -5.65
C HIS A 24 0.79 -12.80 -4.98
N PHE A 25 -0.36 -12.12 -4.86
CA PHE A 25 -1.55 -12.68 -4.23
C PHE A 25 -2.54 -13.33 -5.21
N GLY A 26 -2.24 -13.31 -6.52
CA GLY A 26 -3.14 -13.81 -7.56
C GLY A 26 -4.46 -13.02 -7.64
N LEU A 27 -4.42 -11.73 -7.33
CA LEU A 27 -5.57 -10.83 -7.32
C LEU A 27 -5.52 -9.88 -8.52
N SER A 28 -6.69 -9.40 -8.96
CA SER A 28 -6.72 -8.26 -9.88
C SER A 28 -6.23 -7.00 -9.17
N GLU A 29 -5.62 -6.10 -9.93
CA GLU A 29 -5.15 -4.81 -9.43
C GLU A 29 -6.25 -4.00 -8.73
N ASP A 30 -7.46 -3.99 -9.31
CA ASP A 30 -8.63 -3.35 -8.69
C ASP A 30 -9.08 -4.06 -7.40
N GLY A 31 -8.92 -5.38 -7.33
CA GLY A 31 -9.19 -6.16 -6.12
C GLY A 31 -8.20 -5.81 -5.01
N VAL A 32 -6.92 -5.64 -5.33
CA VAL A 32 -5.91 -5.16 -4.38
C VAL A 32 -6.22 -3.73 -3.93
N ASP A 33 -6.59 -2.84 -4.85
CA ASP A 33 -6.96 -1.46 -4.50
C ASP A 33 -8.17 -1.43 -3.56
N ALA A 34 -9.24 -2.17 -3.87
CA ALA A 34 -10.43 -2.28 -3.02
C ALA A 34 -10.10 -2.79 -1.61
N MET A 35 -9.21 -3.77 -1.51
CA MET A 35 -8.78 -4.33 -0.22
C MET A 35 -7.91 -3.35 0.58
N LEU A 36 -6.97 -2.67 -0.08
CA LEU A 36 -6.12 -1.68 0.57
C LEU A 36 -6.85 -0.38 0.89
N GLN A 37 -7.93 -0.06 0.17
CA GLN A 37 -8.76 1.12 0.41
C GLN A 37 -9.34 1.14 1.83
N VAL A 38 -9.63 -0.03 2.41
CA VAL A 38 -10.04 -0.14 3.82
C VAL A 38 -8.94 0.36 4.77
N TRP A 39 -7.68 0.09 4.46
CA TRP A 39 -6.54 0.54 5.26
C TRP A 39 -6.16 1.99 4.97
N VAL A 40 -6.35 2.45 3.74
CA VAL A 40 -6.22 3.86 3.34
C VAL A 40 -7.24 4.71 4.10
N ASN A 41 -8.51 4.31 4.12
CA ASN A 41 -9.56 4.97 4.89
C ASN A 41 -9.29 4.97 6.40
N LYS A 42 -8.54 3.97 6.90
CA LYS A 42 -8.08 3.89 8.30
C LYS A 42 -6.79 4.67 8.57
N GLY A 43 -6.19 5.30 7.57
CA GLY A 43 -4.91 6.03 7.67
C GLY A 43 -3.68 5.13 7.92
N LYS A 44 -3.82 3.81 7.76
CA LYS A 44 -2.72 2.84 7.99
C LYS A 44 -1.86 2.61 6.75
N VAL A 45 -2.41 2.83 5.56
CA VAL A 45 -1.71 2.70 4.28
C VAL A 45 -1.88 4.01 3.53
N THR A 46 -0.81 4.47 2.88
CA THR A 46 -0.85 5.62 1.98
C THR A 46 -0.71 5.12 0.55
N ARG A 47 -1.58 5.59 -0.33
CA ARG A 47 -1.52 5.36 -1.78
C ARG A 47 -0.75 6.51 -2.42
N MET A 48 0.31 6.20 -3.15
CA MET A 48 1.09 7.12 -3.95
C MET A 48 0.87 6.83 -5.44
N PHE A 49 0.70 7.89 -6.21
CA PHE A 49 0.57 7.81 -7.66
C PHE A 49 1.83 8.39 -8.28
N ASP A 50 2.52 7.59 -9.08
CA ASP A 50 3.67 8.03 -9.84
C ASP A 50 3.16 8.58 -11.18
N THR A 51 3.05 9.91 -11.26
CA THR A 51 2.69 10.63 -12.50
C THR A 51 3.95 11.25 -13.08
N ILE A 52 4.44 10.70 -14.20
CA ILE A 52 5.59 11.24 -14.91
C ILE A 52 5.07 11.82 -16.23
N LYS A 53 5.20 13.13 -16.44
CA LYS A 53 4.77 13.85 -17.66
C LYS A 53 3.32 13.57 -18.10
N GLY A 54 2.38 13.53 -17.15
CA GLY A 54 0.94 13.40 -17.46
C GLY A 54 0.49 11.99 -17.85
N GLN A 55 1.35 10.97 -17.73
CA GLN A 55 0.94 9.56 -17.75
C GLN A 55 1.03 8.99 -16.33
N GLU A 56 -0.09 8.50 -15.83
CA GLU A 56 -0.19 7.72 -14.59
C GLU A 56 0.47 6.36 -14.85
N LYS A 57 1.75 6.21 -14.43
CA LYS A 57 2.55 5.04 -14.80
C LYS A 57 2.48 3.93 -13.75
N GLY A 58 2.08 4.24 -12.52
CA GLY A 58 1.96 3.23 -11.48
C GLY A 58 1.37 3.74 -10.17
N VAL A 59 0.67 2.85 -9.48
CA VAL A 59 0.16 3.05 -8.13
C VAL A 59 1.04 2.27 -7.16
N ARG A 60 1.56 2.95 -6.14
CA ARG A 60 2.35 2.38 -5.05
C ARG A 60 1.61 2.52 -3.75
N TYR A 61 1.68 1.50 -2.91
CA TYR A 61 1.20 1.56 -1.54
C TYR A 61 2.39 1.54 -0.61
N THR A 62 2.33 2.38 0.40
CA THR A 62 3.30 2.40 1.49
C THR A 62 2.55 2.29 2.80
N ILE A 63 3.06 1.50 3.73
CA ILE A 63 2.48 1.46 5.06
C ILE A 63 2.83 2.78 5.77
N ASN A 64 1.83 3.44 6.37
CA ASN A 64 2.11 4.44 7.39
C ASN A 64 2.57 3.64 8.61
N GLN A 65 3.86 3.31 8.68
CA GLN A 65 4.47 3.03 9.97
C GLN A 65 4.27 4.31 10.74
N GLY A 66 3.29 4.32 11.63
CA GLY A 66 3.09 5.41 12.57
C GLY A 66 4.45 5.64 13.17
N ILE A 67 5.08 6.75 12.82
CA ILE A 67 6.34 7.12 13.42
C ILE A 67 5.92 7.33 14.87
N SER A 68 6.14 6.34 15.72
CA SER A 68 6.38 6.58 17.13
C SER A 68 7.67 7.38 17.14
N LEU A 69 7.55 8.68 16.81
CA LEU A 69 8.53 9.69 17.09
C LEU A 69 8.55 9.75 18.62
N ASN A 70 9.27 8.82 19.23
CA ASN A 70 9.80 9.00 20.57
C ASN A 70 10.82 10.12 20.43
N VAL A 71 10.34 11.37 20.40
CA VAL A 71 11.13 12.52 20.75
C VAL A 71 11.37 12.39 22.26
N GLN A 72 12.42 11.70 22.64
CA GLN A 72 13.00 11.89 23.96
C GLN A 72 13.67 13.27 23.92
N MET A 73 13.05 14.23 24.60
CA MET A 73 13.71 15.46 25.04
C MET A 73 14.68 15.14 26.17
#